data_AF-A0A1Q5QCA7-F1
#
_entry.id   AF-A0A1Q5QCA7-F1
#
_cell.length_a   1.000
_cell.length_b   1.000
_cell.length_c   1.000
_cell.angle_alpha   90.00
_cell.angle_beta   90.00
_cell.angle_gamma   90.00
#
_symmetry.space_group_name_H-M   'P 1'
#
loop_
_entity.id
_entity.type
_entity.pdbx_description
1 polymer ?
#
loop_
_entity_poly.entity_id
_entity_poly.type
_entity_poly.pdbx_seq_one_letter_code
_entity_poly.pdbx_strand_id
1 'polypeptide(L)'
;MYFVAHDIMSRTARVDCDAPWDEETPPHRWLDNDDLDEIDTTVGCSRRLMSLLSQTSALARQKIKARDHPHSKLKSEFIKECEDIGTALENLKQNLRAYSPTADNFILQIAEIKRLTALLYFTENLGDVLPPPPSPPSPPPPSSSSSSSSSSSSSSSSPPPPHDYISASYYPDSASTRSSSPSTSSSYPFPSLKQPTKQRLVSSIIDLISTLPNPNTASVTWPLYIIGHSTGLEDELQRRFVLERLRAIQHTRNLGNVRQTRVAVERAFRTTDLDLPPVSSQSLIVKRRGSRSQAKVISLA
;
A
#
# COMPACT_ATOMS: atom_id res chain seq x y z
N MET A 1 -11.09 -17.21 -14.29
CA MET A 1 -10.27 -16.30 -13.45
C MET A 1 -8.91 -15.96 -14.08
N TYR A 2 -7.93 -16.89 -14.12
CA TYR A 2 -6.52 -16.66 -14.53
C TYR A 2 -6.26 -15.56 -15.59
N PHE A 3 -6.78 -15.71 -16.81
CA PHE A 3 -6.53 -14.75 -17.90
C PHE A 3 -7.08 -13.33 -17.61
N VAL A 4 -8.25 -13.24 -16.99
CA VAL A 4 -8.88 -11.96 -16.59
C VAL A 4 -8.05 -11.25 -15.53
N ALA A 5 -7.56 -11.99 -14.53
CA ALA A 5 -6.69 -11.43 -13.50
C ALA A 5 -5.36 -10.93 -14.09
N HIS A 6 -4.77 -11.66 -15.03
CA HIS A 6 -3.55 -11.23 -15.73
C HIS A 6 -3.77 -10.01 -16.63
N ASP A 7 -4.91 -9.93 -17.33
CA ASP A 7 -5.32 -8.76 -18.09
C ASP A 7 -5.45 -7.52 -17.18
N ILE A 8 -6.28 -7.59 -16.13
CA ILE A 8 -6.46 -6.50 -15.15
C ILE A 8 -5.12 -6.05 -14.54
N MET A 9 -4.30 -6.99 -14.05
CA MET A 9 -2.97 -6.68 -13.51
C MET A 9 -2.00 -6.11 -14.56
N SER A 10 -2.19 -6.36 -15.86
CA SER A 10 -1.37 -5.76 -16.92
C SER A 10 -1.75 -4.31 -17.23
N ARG A 11 -3.00 -3.92 -17.00
CA ARG A 11 -3.51 -2.56 -17.25
C ARG A 11 -2.94 -1.54 -16.25
N THR A 12 -2.53 -1.97 -15.06
CA THR A 12 -1.89 -1.10 -14.06
C THR A 12 -0.52 -0.57 -14.51
N ALA A 13 0.11 -1.22 -15.50
CA ALA A 13 1.43 -0.85 -16.04
C ALA A 13 1.38 0.17 -17.18
N ARG A 14 0.21 0.77 -17.45
CA ARG A 14 -0.05 1.64 -18.63
C ARG A 14 -0.73 2.96 -18.29
N VAL A 15 -0.71 3.41 -17.03
CA VAL A 15 -1.42 4.62 -16.59
C VAL A 15 -0.94 5.85 -17.38
N ASP A 16 0.37 5.97 -17.61
CA ASP A 16 1.02 7.09 -18.31
C ASP A 16 1.17 6.87 -19.82
N CYS A 17 0.28 6.10 -20.44
CA CYS A 17 0.31 5.81 -21.87
C CYS A 17 -0.84 6.50 -22.60
N ASP A 18 -0.51 7.55 -23.38
CA ASP A 18 -1.43 8.27 -24.29
C ASP A 18 -1.95 7.44 -25.47
N ALA A 19 -1.69 6.13 -25.46
CA ALA A 19 -2.25 5.21 -26.44
C ALA A 19 -3.77 5.25 -26.34
N PRO A 20 -4.51 5.44 -27.46
CA PRO A 20 -5.96 5.32 -27.44
C PRO A 20 -6.35 3.95 -26.90
N TRP A 21 -6.99 3.97 -25.72
CA TRP A 21 -7.63 2.81 -25.14
C TRP A 21 -8.97 2.64 -25.84
N ASP A 22 -9.26 1.44 -26.33
CA ASP A 22 -10.60 1.11 -26.81
C ASP A 22 -11.58 1.24 -25.64
N GLU A 23 -12.35 2.33 -25.61
CA GLU A 23 -13.32 2.62 -24.55
C GLU A 23 -14.43 1.55 -24.47
N GLU A 24 -14.60 0.79 -25.55
CA GLU A 24 -15.48 -0.37 -25.65
C GLU A 24 -15.03 -1.57 -24.80
N THR A 25 -13.82 -1.57 -24.23
CA THR A 25 -13.28 -2.72 -23.48
C THR A 25 -14.20 -3.09 -22.29
N PRO A 26 -14.96 -4.21 -22.34
CA PRO A 26 -16.07 -4.39 -21.42
C PRO A 26 -15.64 -4.57 -19.96
N PRO A 27 -16.47 -4.15 -18.98
CA PRO A 27 -16.23 -4.45 -17.57
C PRO A 27 -16.28 -5.97 -17.37
N HIS A 28 -15.26 -6.51 -16.68
CA HIS A 28 -15.17 -7.95 -16.41
C HIS A 28 -16.29 -8.39 -15.43
N ARG A 29 -17.33 -9.02 -15.96
CA ARG A 29 -18.42 -9.60 -15.16
C ARG A 29 -18.08 -11.02 -14.69
N TRP A 30 -18.28 -11.28 -13.40
CA TRP A 30 -18.22 -12.61 -12.79
C TRP A 30 -19.58 -13.30 -12.87
N LEU A 31 -19.66 -14.62 -12.63
CA LEU A 31 -20.94 -15.32 -12.58
C LEU A 31 -21.67 -14.96 -11.28
N ASP A 32 -22.99 -14.76 -11.34
CA ASP A 32 -23.76 -14.26 -10.20
C ASP A 32 -23.83 -15.26 -9.01
N ASN A 33 -23.41 -16.51 -9.23
CA ASN A 33 -23.29 -17.58 -8.23
C ASN A 33 -21.85 -17.79 -7.71
N ASP A 34 -20.86 -17.04 -8.19
CA ASP A 34 -19.49 -17.12 -7.71
C ASP A 34 -19.35 -16.50 -6.30
N ASP A 35 -18.68 -17.18 -5.37
CA ASP A 35 -18.12 -16.48 -4.21
C ASP A 35 -17.05 -15.49 -4.71
N LEU A 36 -17.30 -14.20 -4.50
CA LEU A 36 -16.42 -13.14 -4.97
C LEU A 36 -15.18 -12.98 -4.09
N ASP A 37 -15.24 -13.44 -2.84
CA ASP A 37 -14.23 -13.25 -1.81
C ASP A 37 -13.42 -14.55 -1.56
N GLU A 38 -13.87 -15.70 -2.07
CA GLU A 38 -13.07 -16.93 -2.26
C GLU A 38 -11.83 -16.65 -3.14
N ILE A 39 -10.67 -17.16 -2.69
CA ILE A 39 -9.40 -17.07 -3.39
C ILE A 39 -9.30 -18.15 -4.48
N ASP A 40 -9.09 -17.72 -5.72
CA ASP A 40 -8.58 -18.62 -6.76
C ASP A 40 -7.13 -19.01 -6.42
N THR A 41 -6.88 -20.29 -6.18
CA THR A 41 -5.56 -20.82 -5.76
C THR A 41 -4.50 -20.79 -6.87
N THR A 42 -4.90 -20.69 -8.14
CA THR A 42 -3.98 -20.58 -9.28
C THR A 42 -3.44 -19.15 -9.41
N VAL A 43 -4.28 -18.15 -9.15
CA VAL A 43 -3.91 -16.73 -9.18
C VAL A 43 -3.40 -16.24 -7.81
N GLY A 44 -3.90 -16.80 -6.71
CA GLY A 44 -3.63 -16.36 -5.34
C GLY A 44 -4.33 -15.05 -4.96
N CYS A 45 -5.55 -14.81 -5.44
CA CYS A 45 -6.42 -13.72 -4.96
C CYS A 45 -7.90 -13.94 -5.35
N SER A 46 -8.80 -13.17 -4.73
CA SER A 46 -10.23 -13.24 -4.97
C SER A 46 -10.70 -12.48 -6.22
N ARG A 47 -11.95 -12.74 -6.65
CA ARG A 47 -12.62 -12.02 -7.76
C ARG A 47 -12.87 -10.56 -7.37
N ARG A 48 -13.25 -10.30 -6.12
CA ARG A 48 -13.48 -8.96 -5.55
C ARG A 48 -12.25 -8.07 -5.64
N LEU A 49 -11.06 -8.60 -5.33
CA LEU A 49 -9.82 -7.83 -5.46
C LEU A 49 -9.58 -7.40 -6.91
N MET A 50 -9.87 -8.28 -7.88
CA MET A 50 -9.74 -7.96 -9.30
C MET A 50 -10.78 -6.94 -9.77
N SER A 51 -12.03 -6.98 -9.27
CA SER A 51 -13.02 -5.93 -9.51
C SER A 51 -12.53 -4.57 -9.01
N LEU A 52 -12.10 -4.48 -7.75
CA LEU A 52 -11.61 -3.24 -7.13
C LEU A 52 -10.35 -2.70 -7.83
N LEU A 53 -9.45 -3.58 -8.27
CA LEU A 53 -8.25 -3.18 -9.04
C LEU A 53 -8.60 -2.66 -10.44
N SER A 54 -9.58 -3.27 -11.10
CA SER A 54 -10.08 -2.81 -12.42
C SER A 54 -10.75 -1.44 -12.31
N GLN A 55 -11.58 -1.24 -11.28
CA GLN A 55 -12.23 0.03 -10.96
C GLN A 55 -11.21 1.12 -10.57
N THR A 56 -10.26 0.83 -9.67
CA THR A 56 -9.13 1.73 -9.35
C THR A 56 -8.41 2.19 -10.61
N SER A 57 -8.13 1.27 -11.54
CA SER A 57 -7.47 1.60 -12.82
C SER A 57 -8.34 2.44 -13.75
N ALA A 58 -9.67 2.30 -13.70
CA ALA A 58 -10.60 3.13 -14.46
C ALA A 58 -10.65 4.57 -13.90
N LEU A 59 -10.79 4.72 -12.58
CA LEU A 59 -10.76 6.03 -11.92
C LEU A 59 -9.41 6.73 -12.10
N ALA A 60 -8.28 6.00 -12.09
CA ALA A 60 -6.96 6.56 -12.37
C ALA A 60 -6.89 7.19 -13.79
N ARG A 61 -7.42 6.52 -14.82
CA ARG A 61 -7.53 7.08 -16.17
C ARG A 61 -8.52 8.26 -16.25
N GLN A 62 -9.61 8.21 -15.50
CA GLN A 62 -10.57 9.32 -15.41
C GLN A 62 -9.98 10.56 -14.72
N LYS A 63 -9.19 10.39 -13.65
CA LYS A 63 -8.40 11.47 -12.99
C LYS A 63 -7.50 12.20 -13.99
N ILE A 64 -6.88 11.46 -14.91
CA ILE A 64 -6.02 12.03 -15.95
C ILE A 64 -6.86 12.83 -16.95
N LYS A 65 -7.89 12.22 -17.58
CA LYS A 65 -8.78 12.93 -18.51
C LYS A 65 -9.48 14.17 -17.90
N ALA A 66 -9.80 14.11 -16.61
CA ALA A 66 -10.49 15.19 -15.90
C ALA A 66 -9.58 16.38 -15.53
N ARG A 67 -8.25 16.28 -15.70
CA ARG A 67 -7.34 17.43 -15.54
C ARG A 67 -7.59 18.51 -16.60
N ASP A 68 -8.00 18.10 -17.80
CA ASP A 68 -8.17 19.01 -18.93
C ASP A 68 -9.52 19.76 -18.90
N HIS A 69 -10.56 19.17 -18.30
CA HIS A 69 -11.94 19.68 -18.34
C HIS A 69 -12.69 19.51 -17.00
N PRO A 70 -12.53 20.44 -16.03
CA PRO A 70 -13.05 20.28 -14.67
C PRO A 70 -14.55 20.64 -14.52
N HIS A 71 -15.44 19.65 -14.69
CA HIS A 71 -16.86 19.78 -14.31
C HIS A 71 -17.10 19.49 -12.81
N SER A 72 -17.76 20.43 -12.12
CA SER A 72 -17.94 20.39 -10.66
C SER A 72 -18.78 19.20 -10.15
N LYS A 73 -19.88 18.84 -10.83
CA LYS A 73 -20.75 17.73 -10.39
C LYS A 73 -20.03 16.38 -10.44
N LEU A 74 -19.38 16.08 -11.56
CA LEU A 74 -18.63 14.83 -11.77
C LEU A 74 -17.55 14.64 -10.70
N LYS A 75 -16.96 15.73 -10.20
CA LYS A 75 -15.97 15.68 -9.12
C LYS A 75 -16.52 15.08 -7.82
N SER A 76 -17.80 15.31 -7.48
CA SER A 76 -18.40 14.78 -6.25
C SER A 76 -18.70 13.29 -6.33
N GLU A 77 -19.21 12.83 -7.48
CA GLU A 77 -19.47 11.41 -7.75
C GLU A 77 -18.13 10.65 -7.81
N PHE A 78 -17.12 11.22 -8.46
CA PHE A 78 -15.75 10.68 -8.53
C PHE A 78 -15.04 10.56 -7.18
N ILE A 79 -15.15 11.56 -6.28
CA ILE A 79 -14.59 11.49 -4.92
C ILE A 79 -15.24 10.34 -4.15
N LYS A 80 -16.57 10.23 -4.19
CA LYS A 80 -17.29 9.15 -3.51
C LYS A 80 -16.86 7.77 -4.01
N GLU A 81 -16.71 7.57 -5.31
CA GLU A 81 -16.23 6.29 -5.86
C GLU A 81 -14.79 5.97 -5.41
N CYS A 82 -13.93 6.98 -5.25
CA CYS A 82 -12.62 6.79 -4.63
C CYS A 82 -12.72 6.36 -3.16
N GLU A 83 -13.59 7.01 -2.36
CA GLU A 83 -13.81 6.69 -0.94
C GLU A 83 -14.39 5.27 -0.77
N ASP A 84 -15.41 4.91 -1.56
CA ASP A 84 -16.04 3.58 -1.56
C ASP A 84 -15.01 2.47 -1.90
N ILE A 85 -14.16 2.67 -2.92
CA ILE A 85 -13.12 1.70 -3.33
C ILE A 85 -11.98 1.62 -2.32
N GLY A 86 -11.51 2.74 -1.78
CA GLY A 86 -10.48 2.76 -0.73
C GLY A 86 -10.93 1.99 0.51
N THR A 87 -12.13 2.31 1.00
CA THR A 87 -12.77 1.61 2.13
C THR A 87 -12.94 0.12 1.85
N ALA A 88 -13.34 -0.25 0.63
CA ALA A 88 -13.48 -1.65 0.24
C ALA A 88 -12.14 -2.40 0.17
N LEU A 89 -11.06 -1.78 -0.34
CA LEU A 89 -9.71 -2.38 -0.37
C LEU A 89 -9.12 -2.54 1.04
N GLU A 90 -9.32 -1.57 1.92
CA GLU A 90 -8.85 -1.61 3.31
C GLU A 90 -9.54 -2.72 4.12
N ASN A 91 -10.84 -2.92 3.91
CA ASN A 91 -11.65 -3.90 4.65
C ASN A 91 -11.75 -5.28 3.98
N LEU A 92 -11.23 -5.45 2.75
CA LEU A 92 -11.34 -6.70 2.00
C LEU A 92 -10.66 -7.87 2.74
N LYS A 93 -11.45 -8.88 3.10
CA LYS A 93 -10.96 -10.19 3.53
C LYS A 93 -11.13 -11.18 2.37
N GLN A 94 -10.09 -11.98 2.13
CA GLN A 94 -10.06 -12.98 1.07
C GLN A 94 -9.94 -14.36 1.73
N ASN A 95 -10.84 -15.27 1.39
CA ASN A 95 -11.03 -16.53 2.12
C ASN A 95 -10.55 -17.72 1.29
N LEU A 96 -9.98 -18.73 1.95
CA LEU A 96 -9.85 -20.06 1.34
C LEU A 96 -11.13 -20.87 1.55
N ARG A 97 -11.33 -21.85 0.68
CA ARG A 97 -12.44 -22.80 0.78
C ARG A 97 -12.32 -23.62 2.07
N ALA A 98 -13.44 -23.95 2.71
CA ALA A 98 -13.49 -24.57 4.05
C ALA A 98 -12.79 -25.95 4.18
N TYR A 99 -12.31 -26.53 3.08
CA TYR A 99 -11.59 -27.81 3.03
C TYR A 99 -10.14 -27.68 2.50
N SER A 100 -9.58 -26.47 2.43
CA SER A 100 -8.18 -26.27 2.06
C SER A 100 -7.24 -26.91 3.10
N PRO A 101 -6.23 -27.70 2.69
CA PRO A 101 -5.22 -28.22 3.61
C PRO A 101 -4.38 -27.08 4.22
N THR A 102 -3.82 -27.32 5.41
CA THR A 102 -2.97 -26.36 6.16
C THR A 102 -1.75 -25.87 5.37
N ALA A 103 -1.35 -26.58 4.32
CA ALA A 103 -0.32 -26.14 3.37
C ALA A 103 -0.69 -24.82 2.65
N ASP A 104 -1.98 -24.52 2.47
CA ASP A 104 -2.46 -23.37 1.70
C ASP A 104 -2.33 -22.04 2.47
N ASN A 105 -1.79 -22.02 3.69
CA ASN A 105 -1.56 -20.79 4.47
C ASN A 105 -0.71 -19.74 3.70
N PHE A 106 0.20 -20.15 2.82
CA PHE A 106 0.93 -19.21 1.97
C PHE A 106 0.07 -18.60 0.86
N ILE A 107 -1.05 -19.22 0.48
CA ILE A 107 -2.00 -18.67 -0.51
C ILE A 107 -2.76 -17.48 0.11
N LEU A 108 -3.15 -17.57 1.38
CA LEU A 108 -3.66 -16.42 2.15
C LEU A 108 -2.61 -15.29 2.18
N GLN A 109 -1.33 -15.63 2.39
CA GLN A 109 -0.24 -14.65 2.39
C GLN A 109 -0.06 -13.97 1.02
N ILE A 110 -0.12 -14.73 -0.10
CA ILE A 110 -0.10 -14.18 -1.47
C ILE A 110 -1.32 -13.27 -1.72
N ALA A 111 -2.50 -13.66 -1.24
CA ALA A 111 -3.72 -12.87 -1.37
C ALA A 111 -3.59 -11.53 -0.62
N GLU A 112 -3.06 -11.53 0.60
CA GLU A 112 -2.82 -10.31 1.39
C GLU A 112 -1.73 -9.42 0.78
N ILE A 113 -0.61 -10.01 0.33
CA ILE A 113 0.42 -9.32 -0.47
C ILE A 113 -0.21 -8.56 -1.64
N LYS A 114 -1.15 -9.20 -2.37
CA LYS A 114 -1.86 -8.56 -3.48
C LYS A 114 -2.87 -7.51 -3.04
N ARG A 115 -3.55 -7.67 -1.91
CA ARG A 115 -4.46 -6.65 -1.36
C ARG A 115 -3.71 -5.39 -0.96
N LEU A 116 -2.62 -5.54 -0.21
CA LEU A 116 -1.74 -4.43 0.17
C LEU A 116 -1.09 -3.77 -1.06
N THR A 117 -0.73 -4.55 -2.08
CA THR A 117 -0.26 -4.02 -3.37
C THR A 117 -1.34 -3.19 -4.08
N ALA A 118 -2.60 -3.66 -4.10
CA ALA A 118 -3.70 -2.91 -4.70
C ALA A 118 -4.01 -1.63 -3.93
N LEU A 119 -3.93 -1.65 -2.59
CA LEU A 119 -4.05 -0.47 -1.74
C LEU A 119 -2.89 0.52 -2.00
N LEU A 120 -1.65 0.05 -2.12
CA LEU A 120 -0.51 0.89 -2.51
C LEU A 120 -0.75 1.55 -3.88
N TYR A 121 -1.11 0.78 -4.90
CA TYR A 121 -1.45 1.28 -6.24
C TYR A 121 -2.60 2.30 -6.20
N PHE A 122 -3.64 2.08 -5.38
CA PHE A 122 -4.71 3.05 -5.13
C PHE A 122 -4.17 4.34 -4.50
N THR A 123 -3.35 4.27 -3.44
CA THR A 123 -2.78 5.48 -2.80
C THR A 123 -1.85 6.26 -3.71
N GLU A 124 -1.12 5.61 -4.62
CA GLU A 124 -0.30 6.27 -5.64
C GLU A 124 -1.16 7.03 -6.67
N ASN A 125 -2.20 6.38 -7.20
CA ASN A 125 -2.96 6.93 -8.33
C ASN A 125 -4.05 7.90 -7.87
N LEU A 126 -4.70 7.65 -6.73
CA LEU A 126 -5.92 8.35 -6.29
C LEU A 126 -5.77 9.06 -4.93
N GLY A 127 -4.73 8.77 -4.15
CA GLY A 127 -4.55 9.33 -2.79
C GLY A 127 -4.44 10.86 -2.69
N ASP A 128 -4.23 11.58 -3.80
CA ASP A 128 -4.30 13.05 -3.83
C ASP A 128 -5.72 13.62 -3.86
N VAL A 129 -6.70 12.81 -4.27
CA VAL A 129 -8.08 13.24 -4.55
C VAL A 129 -8.90 13.29 -3.26
N LEU A 130 -8.63 12.36 -2.34
CA LEU A 130 -9.32 12.24 -1.08
C LEU A 130 -9.00 13.43 -0.17
N PRO A 131 -9.99 13.99 0.55
CA PRO A 131 -9.72 15.00 1.56
C PRO A 131 -8.85 14.41 2.69
N PRO A 132 -8.02 15.22 3.37
CA PRO A 132 -7.37 14.77 4.58
C PRO A 132 -8.43 14.39 5.64
N PRO A 133 -8.19 13.36 6.47
CA PRO A 133 -9.15 12.97 7.50
C PRO A 133 -9.41 14.16 8.44
N PRO A 134 -10.66 14.32 8.94
CA PRO A 134 -10.99 15.44 9.81
C PRO A 134 -10.11 15.42 11.06
N SER A 135 -9.43 16.54 11.34
CA SER A 135 -8.60 16.70 12.52
C SER A 135 -9.37 16.31 13.78
N PRO A 136 -8.77 15.56 14.72
CA PRO A 136 -9.43 15.30 16.01
C PRO A 136 -9.78 16.65 16.67
N PRO A 137 -10.95 16.77 17.32
CA PRO A 137 -11.40 18.02 17.90
C PRO A 137 -10.37 18.51 18.92
N SER A 138 -9.91 19.75 18.75
CA SER A 138 -8.94 20.38 19.64
C SER A 138 -9.40 20.26 21.09
N PRO A 139 -8.53 19.86 22.04
CA PRO A 139 -8.91 19.78 23.44
C PRO A 139 -9.40 21.16 23.91
N PRO A 140 -10.46 21.23 24.74
CA PRO A 140 -10.98 22.49 25.23
C PRO A 140 -9.89 23.24 26.03
N PRO A 141 -9.84 24.58 25.97
CA PRO A 141 -8.85 25.35 26.69
C PRO A 141 -8.98 25.09 28.20
N PRO A 142 -7.87 24.96 28.94
CA PRO A 142 -7.92 24.64 30.36
C PRO A 142 -8.61 25.77 31.14
N SER A 143 -9.77 25.47 31.72
CA SER A 143 -10.50 26.39 32.59
C SER A 143 -9.67 26.70 33.84
N SER A 144 -9.26 27.96 34.00
CA SER A 144 -8.39 28.41 35.09
C SER A 144 -9.11 28.45 36.45
N SER A 145 -9.20 27.29 37.11
CA SER A 145 -9.72 27.18 38.48
C SER A 145 -8.69 27.65 39.51
N SER A 146 -8.86 28.86 40.03
CA SER A 146 -8.00 29.45 41.06
C SER A 146 -8.26 28.83 42.44
N SER A 147 -7.40 27.92 42.89
CA SER A 147 -7.46 27.32 44.24
C SER A 147 -6.59 28.11 45.24
N SER A 148 -7.21 28.96 46.05
CA SER A 148 -6.55 29.67 47.15
C SER A 148 -6.41 28.79 48.39
N SER A 149 -5.19 28.42 48.76
CA SER A 149 -4.90 27.67 50.00
C SER A 149 -4.57 28.61 51.17
N SER A 150 -5.39 28.60 52.22
CA SER A 150 -5.10 29.21 53.52
C SER A 150 -4.72 28.15 54.56
N SER A 151 -3.99 28.55 55.60
CA SER A 151 -3.32 27.65 56.56
C SER A 151 -3.72 27.92 58.02
N SER A 152 -3.72 26.89 58.86
CA SER A 152 -3.85 27.02 60.32
C SER A 152 -3.24 25.84 61.08
N SER A 153 -2.76 26.13 62.29
CA SER A 153 -2.08 25.25 63.26
C SER A 153 -3.09 24.50 64.19
N SER A 154 -2.77 23.75 65.27
CA SER A 154 -1.53 23.61 66.09
C SER A 154 -1.58 22.40 67.08
N SER A 155 -0.40 22.03 67.63
CA SER A 155 -0.08 21.64 69.04
C SER A 155 -0.56 20.34 69.76
N SER A 156 0.43 19.60 70.30
CA SER A 156 0.49 18.87 71.62
C SER A 156 -0.44 17.65 71.89
N SER A 157 -0.11 16.62 72.69
CA SER A 157 0.80 16.46 73.87
C SER A 157 1.41 15.02 74.00
N SER A 158 2.22 14.76 75.05
CA SER A 158 2.95 13.48 75.34
C SER A 158 2.56 12.86 76.74
N PRO A 159 3.36 11.98 77.42
CA PRO A 159 3.42 10.49 77.37
C PRO A 159 3.31 9.84 78.82
N PRO A 160 3.89 8.68 79.25
CA PRO A 160 4.31 7.39 78.63
C PRO A 160 3.62 6.09 79.27
N PRO A 161 4.30 5.05 79.87
CA PRO A 161 4.46 3.66 79.37
C PRO A 161 3.96 2.57 80.40
N PRO A 162 4.44 1.28 80.53
CA PRO A 162 5.46 0.46 79.78
C PRO A 162 5.10 -1.04 79.50
N HIS A 163 6.09 -1.79 78.98
CA HIS A 163 6.17 -3.25 78.74
C HIS A 163 5.33 -3.80 77.55
N ASP A 164 5.75 -4.75 76.69
CA ASP A 164 7.06 -5.29 76.25
C ASP A 164 6.78 -6.17 74.98
N TYR A 165 7.68 -6.84 74.22
CA TYR A 165 9.09 -7.24 74.41
C TYR A 165 9.86 -7.46 73.07
N ILE A 166 11.05 -8.07 73.19
CA ILE A 166 12.02 -8.68 72.24
C ILE A 166 11.37 -9.61 71.17
N SER A 167 11.81 -9.73 69.89
CA SER A 167 13.21 -9.75 69.37
C SER A 167 13.45 -9.24 67.92
N ALA A 168 14.75 -9.20 67.58
CA ALA A 168 15.45 -8.85 66.33
C ALA A 168 14.95 -9.54 65.03
N SER A 169 15.34 -9.13 63.80
CA SER A 169 16.63 -8.53 63.41
C SER A 169 16.68 -7.74 62.07
N TYR A 170 17.44 -6.64 62.10
CA TYR A 170 18.24 -5.99 61.02
C TYR A 170 17.58 -5.27 59.81
N TYR A 171 17.85 -3.95 59.79
CA TYR A 171 17.84 -2.95 58.70
C TYR A 171 18.91 -3.22 57.60
N PRO A 172 19.10 -2.35 56.55
CA PRO A 172 18.30 -1.20 56.07
C PRO A 172 17.84 -1.38 54.58
N ASP A 173 16.97 -0.60 53.93
CA ASP A 173 16.70 0.86 53.87
C ASP A 173 17.77 1.66 53.07
N SER A 174 17.49 2.64 52.20
CA SER A 174 16.34 2.90 51.30
C SER A 174 16.77 3.89 50.20
N ALA A 175 15.99 4.03 49.12
CA ALA A 175 15.98 5.25 48.29
C ALA A 175 14.70 5.34 47.44
N SER A 176 13.85 6.35 47.69
CA SER A 176 12.78 6.75 46.79
C SER A 176 12.99 8.18 46.32
N THR A 177 13.08 8.39 45.01
CA THR A 177 13.13 9.73 44.40
C THR A 177 12.09 9.88 43.30
N ARG A 178 11.01 10.59 43.63
CA ARG A 178 10.19 11.28 42.61
C ARG A 178 11.06 12.33 41.91
N SER A 179 10.88 12.55 40.61
CA SER A 179 10.10 13.71 40.12
C SER A 179 10.33 14.01 38.62
N SER A 180 9.50 14.93 38.10
CA SER A 180 9.84 15.89 37.05
C SER A 180 10.12 15.37 35.64
N SER A 181 9.07 15.30 34.82
CA SER A 181 9.18 15.44 33.36
C SER A 181 9.57 16.89 32.99
N PRO A 182 10.57 17.12 32.13
CA PRO A 182 10.77 18.41 31.47
C PRO A 182 10.03 18.41 30.13
N SER A 183 8.94 19.18 30.04
CA SER A 183 8.22 19.41 28.78
C SER A 183 8.87 20.54 27.98
N THR A 184 9.77 20.20 27.06
CA THR A 184 10.44 21.19 26.20
C THR A 184 9.75 21.28 24.84
N SER A 185 9.29 22.48 24.48
CA SER A 185 8.67 22.76 23.18
C SER A 185 9.66 22.55 22.02
N SER A 186 9.25 21.78 21.00
CA SER A 186 9.90 21.79 19.68
C SER A 186 8.89 22.22 18.62
N SER A 187 9.34 23.07 17.70
CA SER A 187 8.52 23.65 16.64
C SER A 187 8.44 22.72 15.41
N TYR A 188 7.36 22.91 14.66
CA TYR A 188 7.08 22.46 13.28
C TYR A 188 8.33 22.20 12.39
N PRO A 189 8.30 21.17 11.50
CA PRO A 189 7.15 20.92 10.62
C PRO A 189 6.51 19.53 10.71
N PHE A 190 5.20 19.47 10.43
CA PHE A 190 4.52 18.23 10.06
C PHE A 190 4.96 17.83 8.64
N PRO A 191 5.49 16.61 8.42
CA PRO A 191 5.71 16.10 7.06
C PRO A 191 4.37 15.78 6.39
N SER A 192 4.37 15.79 5.05
CA SER A 192 3.21 15.48 4.21
C SER A 192 2.56 14.15 4.62
N LEU A 193 1.24 14.15 4.87
CA LEU A 193 0.46 12.94 5.23
C LEU A 193 0.49 11.82 4.16
N LYS A 194 1.08 12.06 2.98
CA LYS A 194 1.02 11.17 1.81
C LYS A 194 2.19 10.18 1.66
N GLN A 195 3.34 10.41 2.31
CA GLN A 195 4.51 9.51 2.25
C GLN A 195 4.53 8.40 3.33
N PRO A 196 4.26 8.67 4.63
CA PRO A 196 4.51 7.67 5.67
C PRO A 196 3.54 6.48 5.66
N THR A 197 2.44 6.57 4.92
CA THR A 197 1.53 5.45 4.64
C THR A 197 2.08 4.53 3.53
N LYS A 198 2.53 5.11 2.41
CA LYS A 198 3.11 4.38 1.27
C LYS A 198 4.34 3.57 1.67
N GLN A 199 5.26 4.17 2.42
CA GLN A 199 6.48 3.47 2.88
C GLN A 199 6.15 2.29 3.80
N ARG A 200 5.16 2.42 4.69
CA ARG A 200 4.68 1.30 5.54
C ARG A 200 4.10 0.17 4.70
N LEU A 201 3.27 0.48 3.70
CA LEU A 201 2.73 -0.52 2.77
C LEU A 201 3.86 -1.24 2.02
N VAL A 202 4.85 -0.50 1.50
CA VAL A 202 6.04 -1.08 0.82
C VAL A 202 6.79 -2.04 1.74
N SER A 203 7.12 -1.63 2.97
CA SER A 203 7.78 -2.50 3.96
C SER A 203 6.96 -3.74 4.25
N SER A 204 5.67 -3.61 4.61
CA SER A 204 4.81 -4.76 4.94
C SER A 204 4.65 -5.74 3.79
N ILE A 205 4.60 -5.28 2.53
CA ILE A 205 4.57 -6.18 1.37
C ILE A 205 5.91 -6.91 1.20
N ILE A 206 7.05 -6.22 1.40
CA ILE A 206 8.38 -6.82 1.33
C ILE A 206 8.58 -7.87 2.44
N ASP A 207 8.17 -7.57 3.68
CA ASP A 207 8.24 -8.48 4.83
C ASP A 207 7.42 -9.76 4.58
N LEU A 208 6.19 -9.62 4.06
CA LEU A 208 5.34 -10.76 3.68
C LEU A 208 5.94 -11.54 2.51
N ILE A 209 6.50 -10.89 1.48
CA ILE A 209 7.18 -11.60 0.38
C ILE A 209 8.43 -12.34 0.89
N SER A 210 9.14 -11.79 1.88
CA SER A 210 10.36 -12.39 2.45
C SER A 210 10.10 -13.69 3.22
N THR A 211 8.89 -13.86 3.77
CA THR A 211 8.51 -14.99 4.63
C THR A 211 7.72 -16.09 3.92
N LEU A 212 7.40 -15.91 2.63
CA LEU A 212 6.77 -16.95 1.80
C LEU A 212 7.63 -18.23 1.73
N PRO A 213 7.05 -19.45 1.84
CA PRO A 213 7.80 -20.71 1.68
C PRO A 213 8.45 -20.90 0.31
N ASN A 214 7.86 -20.30 -0.73
CA ASN A 214 8.51 -20.12 -2.03
C ASN A 214 8.38 -18.64 -2.45
N PRO A 215 9.33 -17.79 -2.05
CA PRO A 215 9.26 -16.35 -2.33
C PRO A 215 9.54 -16.04 -3.80
N ASN A 216 10.13 -16.97 -4.54
CA ASN A 216 10.47 -16.86 -5.96
C ASN A 216 9.31 -17.35 -6.86
N THR A 217 8.06 -17.29 -6.37
CA THR A 217 6.87 -17.61 -7.14
C THR A 217 6.53 -16.51 -8.16
N ALA A 218 5.97 -16.89 -9.31
CA ALA A 218 5.46 -15.93 -10.29
C ALA A 218 4.30 -15.07 -9.75
N SER A 219 3.56 -15.55 -8.74
CA SER A 219 2.40 -14.87 -8.16
C SER A 219 2.74 -13.50 -7.54
N VAL A 220 3.99 -13.27 -7.13
CA VAL A 220 4.47 -11.98 -6.58
C VAL A 220 5.10 -11.06 -7.64
N THR A 221 5.10 -11.42 -8.93
CA THR A 221 5.68 -10.56 -10.00
C THR A 221 4.92 -9.24 -10.17
N TRP A 222 3.59 -9.22 -10.01
CA TRP A 222 2.81 -7.97 -10.04
C TRP A 222 3.05 -7.08 -8.80
N PRO A 223 3.03 -7.61 -7.55
CA PRO A 223 3.54 -6.90 -6.37
C PRO A 223 4.91 -6.26 -6.56
N LEU A 224 5.91 -7.02 -7.03
CA LEU A 224 7.26 -6.51 -7.27
C LEU A 224 7.30 -5.44 -8.37
N TYR A 225 6.43 -5.52 -9.38
CA TYR A 225 6.28 -4.46 -10.39
C TYR A 225 5.76 -3.16 -9.77
N ILE A 226 4.65 -3.22 -9.02
CA ILE A 226 4.02 -2.03 -8.41
C ILE A 226 4.95 -1.37 -7.39
N ILE A 227 5.56 -2.16 -6.50
CA ILE A 227 6.54 -1.65 -5.53
C ILE A 227 7.71 -0.98 -6.27
N GLY A 228 8.21 -1.60 -7.34
CA GLY A 228 9.28 -1.04 -8.18
C GLY A 228 8.93 0.23 -8.98
N HIS A 229 7.70 0.74 -8.89
CA HIS A 229 7.28 2.03 -9.43
C HIS A 229 6.62 2.92 -8.34
N SER A 230 6.74 2.53 -7.06
CA SER A 230 6.18 3.23 -5.91
C SER A 230 7.06 4.41 -5.50
N THR A 231 6.43 5.56 -5.22
CA THR A 231 7.08 6.71 -4.57
C THR A 231 7.48 6.42 -3.12
N GLY A 232 6.91 5.38 -2.50
CA GLY A 232 7.31 4.91 -1.17
C GLY A 232 8.57 4.03 -1.12
N LEU A 233 9.19 3.71 -2.27
CA LEU A 233 10.38 2.85 -2.36
C LEU A 233 11.68 3.67 -2.39
N GLU A 234 11.92 4.41 -1.31
CA GLU A 234 13.08 5.28 -1.15
C GLU A 234 14.35 4.52 -0.67
N ASP A 235 14.19 3.37 -0.01
CA ASP A 235 15.33 2.59 0.52
C ASP A 235 16.02 1.69 -0.53
N GLU A 236 17.34 1.78 -0.60
CA GLU A 236 18.21 0.99 -1.46
C GLU A 236 18.24 -0.50 -1.10
N LEU A 237 18.08 -0.90 0.17
CA LEU A 237 17.98 -2.32 0.52
C LEU A 237 16.67 -2.92 0.00
N GLN A 238 15.55 -2.20 0.12
CA GLN A 238 14.26 -2.57 -0.47
C GLN A 238 14.30 -2.60 -2.01
N ARG A 239 14.92 -1.61 -2.68
CA ARG A 239 15.14 -1.62 -4.15
C ARG A 239 15.93 -2.85 -4.59
N ARG A 240 17.00 -3.18 -3.87
CA ARG A 240 17.84 -4.36 -4.13
C ARG A 240 17.06 -5.67 -3.93
N PHE A 241 16.24 -5.77 -2.89
CA PHE A 241 15.33 -6.90 -2.67
C PHE A 241 14.39 -7.10 -3.86
N VAL A 242 13.77 -6.02 -4.38
CA VAL A 242 12.84 -6.11 -5.52
C VAL A 242 13.56 -6.61 -6.78
N LEU A 243 14.71 -6.05 -7.13
CA LEU A 243 15.47 -6.48 -8.30
C LEU A 243 15.96 -7.92 -8.18
N GLU A 244 16.49 -8.32 -7.02
CA GLU A 244 17.03 -9.66 -6.84
C GLU A 244 15.93 -10.72 -6.83
N ARG A 245 14.76 -10.41 -6.25
CA ARG A 245 13.59 -11.29 -6.32
C ARG A 245 13.11 -11.47 -7.76
N LEU A 246 13.09 -10.40 -8.56
CA LEU A 246 12.74 -10.47 -9.98
C LEU A 246 13.76 -11.26 -10.80
N ARG A 247 15.06 -11.17 -10.50
CA ARG A 247 16.10 -12.03 -11.11
C ARG A 247 15.90 -13.49 -10.75
N ALA A 248 15.65 -13.81 -9.48
CA ALA A 248 15.41 -15.18 -9.03
C ALA A 248 14.19 -15.81 -9.72
N ILE A 249 13.06 -15.10 -9.80
CA ILE A 249 11.87 -15.57 -10.54
C ILE A 249 12.19 -15.77 -12.03
N GLN A 250 12.95 -14.85 -12.65
CA GLN A 250 13.36 -14.97 -14.05
C GLN A 250 14.27 -16.18 -14.27
N HIS A 251 15.17 -16.48 -13.34
CA HIS A 251 16.06 -17.65 -13.40
C HIS A 251 15.28 -18.97 -13.26
N THR A 252 14.31 -19.04 -12.32
CA THR A 252 13.55 -20.27 -12.05
C THR A 252 12.57 -20.65 -13.16
N ARG A 253 12.00 -19.67 -13.91
CA ARG A 253 10.93 -19.96 -14.90
C ARG A 253 11.10 -19.31 -16.28
N ASN A 254 12.12 -18.46 -16.49
CA ASN A 254 12.43 -17.73 -17.74
C ASN A 254 11.22 -17.11 -18.48
N LEU A 255 10.24 -16.62 -17.73
CA LEU A 255 8.99 -16.11 -18.30
C LEU A 255 9.20 -14.73 -18.93
N GLY A 256 8.66 -14.53 -20.13
CA GLY A 256 8.81 -13.28 -20.89
C GLY A 256 8.25 -12.05 -20.17
N ASN A 257 7.15 -12.20 -19.44
CA ASN A 257 6.57 -11.14 -18.61
C ASN A 257 7.49 -10.76 -17.43
N VAL A 258 8.07 -11.74 -16.71
CA VAL A 258 9.03 -11.47 -15.62
C VAL A 258 10.26 -10.72 -16.13
N ARG A 259 10.77 -11.10 -17.32
CA ARG A 259 11.87 -10.38 -17.98
C ARG A 259 11.49 -8.93 -18.33
N GLN A 260 10.26 -8.69 -18.81
CA GLN A 260 9.74 -7.34 -19.07
C GLN A 260 9.58 -6.54 -17.77
N THR A 261 8.97 -7.11 -16.73
CA THR A 261 8.83 -6.52 -15.39
C THR A 261 10.17 -6.09 -14.82
N ARG A 262 11.20 -6.96 -14.84
CA ARG A 262 12.53 -6.62 -14.35
C ARG A 262 13.14 -5.46 -15.12
N VAL A 263 13.08 -5.48 -16.46
CA VAL A 263 13.62 -4.39 -17.29
C VAL A 263 12.88 -3.07 -17.08
N ALA A 264 11.57 -3.10 -16.78
CA ALA A 264 10.79 -1.92 -16.44
C ALA A 264 11.21 -1.33 -15.07
N VAL A 265 11.28 -2.15 -14.01
CA VAL A 265 11.72 -1.68 -12.67
C VAL A 265 13.18 -1.21 -12.70
N GLU A 266 14.07 -1.93 -13.37
CA GLU A 266 15.46 -1.49 -13.59
C GLU A 266 15.54 -0.19 -14.40
N ARG A 267 14.50 0.19 -15.16
CA ARG A 267 14.44 1.48 -15.86
C ARG A 267 13.89 2.57 -14.96
N ALA A 268 12.84 2.29 -14.19
CA ALA A 268 12.24 3.21 -13.23
C ALA A 268 13.31 3.74 -12.25
N PHE A 269 14.06 2.84 -11.60
CA PHE A 269 15.13 3.24 -10.67
C PHE A 269 16.19 4.11 -11.36
N ARG A 270 16.70 3.69 -12.54
CA ARG A 270 17.66 4.50 -13.32
C ARG A 270 17.11 5.85 -13.81
N THR A 271 15.80 6.01 -13.92
CA THR A 271 15.19 7.31 -14.24
C THR A 271 15.17 8.20 -12.99
N THR A 272 14.81 7.65 -11.82
CA THR A 272 14.87 8.35 -10.52
C THR A 272 16.30 8.71 -10.11
N ASP A 273 17.25 7.77 -10.18
CA ASP A 273 18.62 7.91 -9.69
C ASP A 273 19.50 8.88 -10.52
N LEU A 274 18.97 9.37 -11.64
CA LEU A 274 19.63 10.27 -12.58
C LEU A 274 18.81 11.56 -12.84
N ASP A 275 17.75 11.81 -12.05
CA ASP A 275 16.80 12.92 -12.22
C ASP A 275 16.29 13.10 -13.67
N LEU A 276 16.15 11.98 -14.39
CA LEU A 276 15.75 12.02 -15.80
C LEU A 276 14.24 12.25 -15.92
N PRO A 277 13.77 13.06 -16.89
CA PRO A 277 12.34 13.17 -17.17
C PRO A 277 11.77 11.80 -17.59
N PRO A 278 10.54 11.46 -17.17
CA PRO A 278 9.93 10.17 -17.47
C PRO A 278 9.81 9.98 -18.99
N VAL A 279 10.53 9.01 -19.53
CA VAL A 279 10.59 8.77 -20.98
C VAL A 279 9.31 8.08 -21.44
N SER A 280 8.35 8.86 -21.95
CA SER A 280 7.10 8.38 -22.56
C SER A 280 7.38 7.21 -23.51
N SER A 281 6.69 6.09 -23.30
CA SER A 281 7.05 4.80 -23.93
C SER A 281 6.85 4.72 -25.45
N GLN A 282 6.38 5.81 -26.08
CA GLN A 282 6.12 5.92 -27.51
C GLN A 282 7.36 5.61 -28.39
N SER A 283 8.57 5.94 -27.94
CA SER A 283 9.80 5.86 -28.78
C SER A 283 10.29 4.45 -29.12
N LEU A 284 9.85 3.40 -28.41
CA LEU A 284 10.37 2.03 -28.58
C LEU A 284 9.48 1.10 -29.42
N ILE A 285 8.24 1.49 -29.75
CA ILE A 285 7.31 0.62 -30.49
C ILE A 285 7.26 0.96 -31.99
N VAL A 286 7.50 2.22 -32.38
CA VAL A 286 7.40 2.67 -33.78
C VAL A 286 8.44 2.02 -34.70
N LYS A 287 9.66 1.73 -34.21
CA LYS A 287 10.81 1.29 -35.05
C LYS A 287 10.82 -0.21 -35.42
N ARG A 288 9.65 -0.82 -35.66
CA ARG A 288 9.55 -2.20 -36.21
C ARG A 288 8.44 -2.49 -37.23
N ARG A 289 7.76 -1.47 -37.76
CA ARG A 289 6.95 -1.55 -38.99
C ARG A 289 7.45 -0.52 -40.00
N GLY A 290 8.26 -0.95 -40.97
CA GLY A 290 8.85 -0.01 -41.93
C GLY A 290 9.90 -0.57 -42.89
N SER A 291 9.68 -1.73 -43.52
CA SER A 291 10.34 -2.14 -44.78
C SER A 291 9.80 -3.46 -45.34
N ARG A 292 8.71 -3.38 -46.11
CA ARG A 292 8.62 -4.04 -47.43
C ARG A 292 7.47 -3.41 -48.22
N SER A 293 7.83 -2.77 -49.33
CA SER A 293 6.91 -2.03 -50.18
C SER A 293 5.97 -2.96 -50.96
N GLN A 294 4.91 -2.37 -51.50
CA GLN A 294 4.03 -3.02 -52.48
C GLN A 294 4.83 -3.52 -53.70
N ALA A 295 4.38 -4.61 -54.33
CA ALA A 295 3.81 -4.56 -55.69
C ALA A 295 3.73 -5.95 -56.35
N LYS A 296 2.52 -6.52 -56.43
CA LYS A 296 1.78 -6.72 -57.71
C LYS A 296 0.57 -7.63 -57.49
N VAL A 297 -0.60 -7.14 -57.90
CA VAL A 297 -1.69 -8.01 -58.34
C VAL A 297 -1.33 -8.51 -59.73
N ILE A 298 -1.40 -9.83 -59.94
CA ILE A 298 -1.56 -10.45 -61.25
C ILE A 298 -2.74 -11.42 -61.10
N SER A 299 -3.61 -11.46 -62.10
CA SER A 299 -4.82 -12.28 -62.12
C SER A 299 -4.83 -13.13 -63.39
N LEU A 300 -5.50 -14.28 -63.31
CA LEU A 300 -5.63 -15.32 -64.35
C LEU A 300 -4.31 -16.07 -64.67
N ALA A 301 -4.34 -17.35 -65.01
CA ALA A 301 -5.47 -18.28 -65.15
C ALA A 301 -5.24 -19.57 -64.35
#